data_AF-A0A7S3L4P8-F1
#
_entry.id   AF-A0A7S3L4P8-F1
#
_cell.length_a   1.000
_cell.length_b   1.000
_cell.length_c   1.000
_cell.angle_alpha   90.00
_cell.angle_beta   90.00
_cell.angle_gamma   90.00
#
_symmetry.space_group_name_H-M   'P 1'
#
loop_
_entity.id
_entity.type
_entity.pdbx_description
1 polymer ?
#
loop_
_entity_poly.entity_id
_entity_poly.type
_entity_poly.pdbx_seq_one_letter_code
_entity_poly.pdbx_strand_id
1 'polypeptide(L)'
;MVLYDPYSLYLYPWMGFNLFLGHWLLSAIVRSGLLAITHSELDITFSKLAEDKKRNVITYVLQCIFTTFALVLQLYGGTDLLFRLDDETSKAKMDAMVLSLTMVSVLYIWELVYREKIGLPLLVHHIVTLLLIQTSYVSFFDTHNIKYVRYAVLLGFHATTEQTTFMALFCFRLGLCRPYQQLMFYFSSIQAFIIKSGVTIITIILVIHDLYVKKGLDDDPTQWNWYWKVLILPLLAALYASQVYASWILYLIGKKCGRKPKPQQEQHVDGTTASEDNDSEVDANALDAFENTVNMSMFKKGTTTKRLQATVRVVQAQLRAKALSATSPGDATANEINGKRMASLVDLAVNMKKLKESSSQRDIDGKASEDGDEVSTGPQVLANPIVESTASKFARLAQLANANNKLDALPDGSSEGDDDEGFGGKENINADAADADEDASPV
;
A
#
# COMPACT_ATOMS: atom_id res chain seq x y z
N MET A 1 -24.71 21.88 19.35
CA MET A 1 -24.92 21.56 17.92
C MET A 1 -24.45 22.76 17.12
N VAL A 2 -23.16 22.82 16.79
CA VAL A 2 -22.61 23.89 15.95
C VAL A 2 -23.11 23.59 14.54
N LEU A 3 -24.02 24.41 14.03
CA LEU A 3 -24.49 24.29 12.66
C LEU A 3 -23.26 24.27 11.74
N TYR A 4 -23.26 23.29 10.83
CA TYR A 4 -22.42 23.27 9.65
C TYR A 4 -22.36 24.70 9.09
N ASP A 5 -21.19 25.34 9.17
CA ASP A 5 -20.98 26.60 8.50
C ASP A 5 -20.65 26.24 7.05
N PRO A 6 -21.60 26.34 6.10
CA PRO A 6 -21.34 26.02 4.70
C PRO A 6 -20.25 26.93 4.10
N TYR A 7 -19.86 28.00 4.82
CA TYR A 7 -18.79 28.92 4.45
C TYR A 7 -17.47 28.63 5.16
N SER A 8 -17.36 27.56 5.96
CA SER A 8 -16.08 27.12 6.49
C SER A 8 -15.13 26.79 5.33
N LEU A 9 -14.09 27.61 5.18
CA LEU A 9 -13.09 27.52 4.11
C LEU A 9 -12.50 26.10 3.97
N TYR A 10 -12.47 25.35 5.07
CA TYR A 10 -11.83 24.04 5.18
C TYR A 10 -12.70 22.86 4.74
N LEU A 11 -14.02 23.04 4.66
CA LEU A 11 -14.99 22.01 4.24
C LEU A 11 -15.45 22.20 2.80
N TYR A 12 -15.04 23.29 2.16
CA TYR A 12 -15.57 23.69 0.87
C TYR A 12 -14.79 22.98 -0.26
N PRO A 13 -15.48 22.32 -1.23
CA PRO A 13 -14.84 21.71 -2.40
C PRO A 13 -13.91 22.67 -3.17
N TRP A 14 -14.18 23.97 -3.06
CA TRP A 14 -13.38 25.03 -3.65
C TRP A 14 -11.96 25.12 -3.06
N MET A 15 -11.73 24.79 -1.79
CA MET A 15 -10.37 24.75 -1.25
C MET A 15 -9.55 23.68 -1.96
N GLY A 16 -10.13 22.49 -2.18
CA GLY A 16 -9.50 21.42 -2.96
C GLY A 16 -9.18 21.86 -4.39
N PHE A 17 -10.14 22.50 -5.06
CA PHE A 17 -9.97 23.04 -6.40
C PHE A 17 -8.88 24.13 -6.47
N ASN A 18 -8.90 25.09 -5.55
CA ASN A 18 -7.92 26.18 -5.49
C ASN A 18 -6.52 25.66 -5.19
N LEU A 19 -6.39 24.69 -4.27
CA LEU A 19 -5.13 24.01 -4.01
C LEU A 19 -4.65 23.29 -5.27
N PHE A 20 -5.51 22.53 -5.96
CA PHE A 20 -5.14 21.82 -7.18
C PHE A 20 -4.64 22.77 -8.28
N LEU A 21 -5.35 23.89 -8.49
CA LEU A 21 -4.95 24.93 -9.43
C LEU A 21 -3.63 25.58 -8.99
N GLY A 22 -3.45 25.81 -7.69
CA GLY A 22 -2.21 26.31 -7.11
C GLY A 22 -1.01 25.39 -7.37
N HIS A 23 -1.18 24.07 -7.22
CA HIS A 23 -0.15 23.08 -7.57
C HIS A 23 0.17 23.15 -9.06
N TRP A 24 -0.84 23.26 -9.92
CA TRP A 24 -0.65 23.36 -11.36
C TRP A 24 0.15 24.63 -11.74
N LEU A 25 -0.24 25.79 -11.21
CA LEU A 25 0.45 27.05 -11.44
C LEU A 25 1.89 27.00 -10.91
N LEU A 26 2.09 26.49 -9.69
CA LEU A 26 3.43 26.38 -9.11
C LEU A 26 4.32 25.42 -9.91
N SER A 27 3.75 24.35 -10.49
CA SER A 27 4.51 23.45 -11.37
C SER A 27 5.02 24.17 -12.63
N ALA A 28 4.23 25.07 -13.20
CA ALA A 28 4.62 25.90 -14.34
C ALA A 28 5.69 26.94 -13.94
N ILE A 29 5.56 27.54 -12.75
CA ILE A 29 6.56 28.47 -12.20
C ILE A 29 7.88 27.74 -11.94
N VAL A 30 7.86 26.56 -11.30
CA VAL A 30 9.07 25.76 -11.06
C VAL A 30 9.73 25.36 -12.37
N ARG A 31 8.96 24.90 -13.37
CA ARG A 31 9.50 24.60 -14.70
C ARG A 31 10.19 25.82 -15.32
N SER A 32 9.52 26.96 -15.29
CA SER A 32 10.04 28.21 -15.86
C SER A 32 11.28 28.67 -15.09
N GLY A 33 11.28 28.55 -13.77
CA GLY A 33 12.41 28.85 -12.90
C GLY A 33 13.62 27.98 -13.19
N LEU A 34 13.45 26.66 -13.32
CA LEU A 34 14.54 25.73 -13.66
C LEU A 34 15.18 26.05 -15.02
N LEU A 35 14.40 26.53 -16.00
CA LEU A 35 14.90 26.98 -17.31
C LEU A 35 15.47 28.41 -17.30
N ALA A 36 14.96 29.28 -16.42
CA ALA A 36 15.36 30.68 -16.35
C ALA A 36 16.69 30.90 -15.62
N ILE A 37 17.20 29.90 -14.89
CA ILE A 37 18.57 29.91 -14.33
C ILE A 37 19.57 29.61 -15.48
N THR A 38 19.43 30.41 -16.53
CA THR A 38 20.29 30.48 -17.72
C THR A 38 21.72 30.71 -17.26
N HIS A 39 22.66 29.89 -17.74
CA HIS A 39 24.09 29.81 -17.33
C HIS A 39 24.44 28.90 -16.16
N SER A 40 23.47 28.24 -15.53
CA SER A 40 23.79 27.15 -14.59
C SER A 40 23.91 25.80 -15.30
N GLU A 41 24.77 24.91 -14.81
CA GLU A 41 24.83 23.50 -15.24
C GLU A 41 23.47 22.80 -15.09
N LEU A 42 22.61 23.34 -14.23
CA LEU A 42 21.27 22.86 -13.95
C LEU A 42 20.33 23.03 -15.14
N ASP A 43 20.34 24.18 -15.82
CA ASP A 43 19.51 24.41 -17.02
C ASP A 43 19.93 23.46 -18.16
N ILE A 44 21.23 23.32 -18.41
CA ILE A 44 21.75 22.42 -19.45
C ILE A 44 21.33 20.97 -19.16
N THR A 45 21.42 20.53 -17.91
CA THR A 45 21.03 19.17 -17.52
C THR A 45 19.52 18.98 -17.60
N PHE A 46 18.74 19.92 -17.06
CA PHE A 46 17.28 19.84 -17.03
C PHE A 46 16.67 19.91 -18.43
N SER A 47 17.17 20.79 -19.31
CA SER A 47 16.69 20.94 -20.68
C SER A 47 16.91 19.69 -21.53
N LYS A 48 17.99 18.95 -21.28
CA LYS A 48 18.30 17.66 -21.94
C LYS A 48 17.46 16.49 -21.46
N LEU A 49 16.83 16.57 -20.29
CA LEU A 49 15.97 15.49 -19.78
C LEU A 49 14.74 15.28 -20.69
N ALA A 50 14.33 14.02 -20.83
CA ALA A 50 13.04 13.68 -21.42
C ALA A 50 11.88 14.30 -20.61
N GLU A 51 10.74 14.55 -21.27
CA GLU A 51 9.61 15.27 -20.68
C GLU A 51 9.03 14.56 -19.44
N ASP A 52 9.01 13.22 -19.43
CA ASP A 52 8.60 12.42 -18.28
C ASP A 52 9.52 12.67 -17.06
N LYS A 53 10.83 12.79 -17.29
CA LYS A 53 11.81 13.07 -16.22
C LYS A 53 11.74 14.51 -15.75
N LYS A 54 11.52 15.46 -16.65
CA LYS A 54 11.29 16.87 -16.30
C LYS A 54 10.11 16.99 -15.33
N ARG A 55 8.99 16.34 -15.64
CA ARG A 55 7.80 16.30 -14.77
C ARG A 55 8.10 15.64 -13.42
N ASN A 56 8.89 14.56 -13.39
CA ASN A 56 9.30 13.95 -12.13
C ASN A 56 10.13 14.89 -11.25
N VAL A 57 11.10 15.61 -11.84
CA VAL A 57 11.91 16.62 -11.13
C VAL A 57 11.03 17.72 -10.55
N ILE A 58 10.10 18.26 -11.34
CA ILE A 58 9.13 19.27 -10.89
C ILE A 58 8.29 18.72 -9.73
N THR A 59 7.82 17.48 -9.86
CA THR A 59 7.05 16.81 -8.81
C THR A 59 7.84 16.69 -7.50
N TYR A 60 9.13 16.33 -7.54
CA TYR A 60 9.97 16.26 -6.34
C TYR A 60 10.09 17.61 -5.62
N VAL A 61 10.22 18.71 -6.37
CA VAL A 61 10.28 20.07 -5.81
C VAL A 61 8.96 20.43 -5.14
N LEU A 62 7.83 20.24 -5.84
CA LEU A 62 6.52 20.56 -5.28
C LEU A 62 6.20 19.69 -4.06
N GLN A 63 6.49 18.39 -4.15
CA GLN A 63 6.36 17.47 -3.02
C GLN A 63 7.16 17.95 -1.82
N CYS A 64 8.42 18.34 -2.00
CA CYS A 64 9.23 18.86 -0.90
C CYS A 64 8.62 20.12 -0.27
N ILE A 65 8.14 21.09 -1.06
CA ILE A 65 7.54 22.34 -0.57
C ILE A 65 6.25 22.07 0.21
N PHE A 66 5.28 21.42 -0.43
CA PHE A 66 3.95 21.25 0.14
C PHE A 66 3.94 20.25 1.30
N THR A 67 4.70 19.15 1.24
CA THR A 67 4.79 18.22 2.38
C THR A 67 5.51 18.83 3.56
N THR A 68 6.47 19.74 3.36
CA THR A 68 7.09 20.48 4.48
C THR A 68 6.09 21.40 5.15
N PHE A 69 5.31 22.16 4.38
CA PHE A 69 4.27 23.02 4.93
C PHE A 69 3.19 22.21 5.66
N ALA A 70 2.73 21.12 5.03
CA ALA A 70 1.78 20.19 5.64
C ALA A 70 2.35 19.57 6.93
N LEU A 71 3.64 19.21 6.97
CA LEU A 71 4.30 18.69 8.16
C LEU A 71 4.26 19.71 9.31
N VAL A 72 4.58 20.98 9.05
CA VAL A 72 4.54 22.04 10.07
C VAL A 72 3.13 22.21 10.63
N LEU A 73 2.11 22.28 9.76
CA LEU A 73 0.72 22.36 10.19
C LEU A 73 0.27 21.12 10.98
N GLN A 74 0.72 19.95 10.55
CA GLN A 74 0.41 18.68 11.20
C GLN A 74 1.08 18.55 12.56
N LEU A 75 2.30 19.06 12.74
CA LEU A 75 2.96 19.15 14.03
C LEU A 75 2.25 20.16 14.94
N TYR A 76 1.92 21.35 14.42
CA TYR A 76 1.21 22.38 15.19
C TYR A 76 -0.17 21.92 15.68
N GLY A 77 -0.96 21.29 14.80
CA GLY A 77 -2.30 20.82 15.16
C GLY A 77 -2.30 19.45 15.85
N GLY A 78 -1.33 18.59 15.52
CA GLY A 78 -1.28 17.21 15.96
C GLY A 78 -0.64 16.98 17.33
N THR A 79 0.12 17.93 17.88
CA THR A 79 0.75 17.76 19.21
C THR A 79 -0.28 17.45 20.30
N ASP A 80 -1.36 18.21 20.38
CA ASP A 80 -2.40 18.00 21.40
C ASP A 80 -3.10 16.66 21.17
N LEU A 81 -3.37 16.33 19.91
CA LEU A 81 -4.12 15.15 19.55
C LEU A 81 -3.35 13.85 19.81
N LEU A 82 -2.05 13.87 19.58
CA LEU A 82 -1.15 12.71 19.73
C LEU A 82 -0.71 12.52 21.17
N PHE A 83 -0.40 13.60 21.89
CA PHE A 83 0.12 13.54 23.25
C PHE A 83 -0.94 13.75 24.33
N ARG A 84 -2.19 14.10 23.96
CA ARG A 84 -3.27 14.45 24.89
C ARG A 84 -2.82 15.45 25.96
N LEU A 85 -2.13 16.50 25.53
CA LEU A 85 -1.64 17.53 26.45
C LEU A 85 -2.78 18.34 27.05
N ASP A 86 -3.86 18.54 26.28
CA ASP A 86 -5.05 19.29 26.67
C ASP A 86 -6.31 18.42 26.48
N ASP A 87 -7.29 18.61 27.36
CA ASP A 87 -8.60 17.92 27.28
C ASP A 87 -9.44 18.40 26.08
N GLU A 88 -9.15 19.59 25.54
CA GLU A 88 -9.86 20.18 24.42
C GLU A 88 -8.90 20.65 23.32
N THR A 89 -9.03 20.09 22.11
CA THR A 89 -8.27 20.57 20.95
C THR A 89 -8.88 21.88 20.43
N SER A 90 -8.12 22.97 20.49
CA SER A 90 -8.54 24.27 19.95
C SER A 90 -8.99 24.18 18.49
N LYS A 91 -10.02 24.95 18.11
CA LYS A 91 -10.52 25.04 16.73
C LYS A 91 -9.40 25.34 15.73
N ALA A 92 -8.48 26.25 16.06
CA ALA A 92 -7.38 26.61 15.17
C ALA A 92 -6.44 25.42 14.89
N LYS A 93 -6.20 24.56 15.89
CA LYS A 93 -5.39 23.34 15.75
C LYS A 93 -6.12 22.30 14.90
N MET A 94 -7.44 22.15 15.08
CA MET A 94 -8.27 21.31 14.22
C MET A 94 -8.25 21.79 12.76
N ASP A 95 -8.46 23.08 12.52
CA ASP A 95 -8.44 23.67 11.19
C ASP A 95 -7.08 23.49 10.50
N ALA A 96 -5.98 23.63 11.24
CA ALA A 96 -4.62 23.37 10.74
C ALA A 96 -4.42 21.90 10.31
N MET A 97 -4.93 20.94 11.08
CA MET A 97 -4.87 19.51 10.71
C MET A 97 -5.70 19.22 9.45
N VAL A 98 -6.91 19.78 9.36
CA VAL A 98 -7.78 19.69 8.18
C VAL A 98 -7.09 20.23 6.94
N LEU A 99 -6.48 21.42 7.04
CA LEU A 99 -5.75 22.03 5.96
C LEU A 99 -4.54 21.17 5.54
N SER A 100 -3.76 20.67 6.50
CA SER A 100 -2.60 19.81 6.23
C SER A 100 -2.98 18.55 5.44
N LEU A 101 -3.96 17.80 5.93
CA LEU A 101 -4.36 16.53 5.32
C LEU A 101 -5.09 16.73 3.99
N THR A 102 -5.82 17.83 3.83
CA THR A 102 -6.40 18.21 2.54
C THR A 102 -5.30 18.57 1.53
N MET A 103 -4.27 19.31 1.96
CA MET A 103 -3.13 19.65 1.12
C MET A 103 -2.40 18.40 0.62
N VAL A 104 -2.12 17.44 1.52
CA VAL A 104 -1.53 16.14 1.14
C VAL A 104 -2.42 15.39 0.15
N SER A 105 -3.73 15.34 0.40
CA SER A 105 -4.66 14.63 -0.46
C SER A 105 -4.70 15.22 -1.87
N VAL A 106 -4.80 16.55 -1.97
CA VAL A 106 -4.81 17.26 -3.26
C VAL A 106 -3.48 17.12 -3.99
N LEU A 107 -2.36 17.21 -3.27
CA LEU A 107 -1.02 17.00 -3.83
C LEU A 107 -0.87 15.60 -4.43
N TYR A 108 -1.39 14.58 -3.76
CA TYR A 108 -1.35 13.20 -4.24
C TYR A 108 -2.22 12.98 -5.48
N ILE A 109 -3.43 13.56 -5.52
CA ILE A 109 -4.28 13.54 -6.72
C ILE A 109 -3.60 14.30 -7.87
N TRP A 110 -3.03 15.46 -7.60
CA TRP A 110 -2.29 16.24 -8.58
C TRP A 110 -1.10 15.45 -9.14
N GLU A 111 -0.31 14.79 -8.31
CA GLU A 111 0.81 13.97 -8.77
C GLU A 111 0.36 12.81 -9.68
N LEU A 112 -0.75 12.14 -9.32
CA LEU A 112 -1.32 11.06 -10.12
C LEU A 112 -1.75 11.52 -11.53
N VAL A 113 -2.21 12.76 -11.66
CA VAL A 113 -2.62 13.35 -12.95
C VAL A 113 -1.43 13.94 -13.71
N TYR A 114 -0.48 14.54 -12.99
CA TYR A 114 0.63 15.28 -13.58
C TYR A 114 1.72 14.37 -14.15
N ARG A 115 2.03 13.27 -13.46
CA ARG A 115 3.02 12.29 -13.92
C ARG A 115 2.46 11.43 -15.05
N GLU A 116 3.26 11.23 -16.08
CA GLU A 116 2.92 10.37 -17.21
C GLU A 116 3.03 8.87 -16.86
N LYS A 117 4.06 8.52 -16.08
CA LYS A 117 4.35 7.15 -15.65
C LYS A 117 4.54 7.12 -14.14
N ILE A 118 3.73 6.32 -13.46
CA ILE A 118 3.84 6.11 -12.02
C ILE A 118 4.19 4.64 -11.75
N GLY A 119 5.21 4.43 -10.92
CA GLY A 119 5.58 3.08 -10.47
C GLY A 119 4.49 2.48 -9.57
N LEU A 120 4.23 1.18 -9.70
CA LEU A 120 3.19 0.50 -8.93
C LEU A 120 3.31 0.70 -7.40
N PRO A 121 4.50 0.63 -6.76
CA PRO A 121 4.61 0.86 -5.32
C PRO A 121 4.17 2.27 -4.91
N LEU A 122 4.52 3.28 -5.73
CA LEU A 122 4.14 4.67 -5.48
C LEU A 122 2.63 4.86 -5.68
N LEU A 123 2.04 4.25 -6.71
CA LEU A 123 0.60 4.25 -6.94
C LEU A 123 -0.17 3.64 -5.76
N VAL A 124 0.24 2.45 -5.29
CA VAL A 124 -0.38 1.79 -4.14
C VAL A 124 -0.30 2.67 -2.90
N HIS A 125 0.87 3.25 -2.64
CA HIS A 125 1.06 4.20 -1.54
C HIS A 125 0.05 5.37 -1.63
N HIS A 126 -0.03 6.04 -2.78
CA HIS A 126 -0.93 7.18 -2.98
C HIS A 126 -2.40 6.79 -2.75
N ILE A 127 -2.87 5.72 -3.40
CA ILE A 127 -4.26 5.30 -3.31
C ILE A 127 -4.62 4.87 -1.87
N VAL A 128 -3.76 4.10 -1.21
CA VAL A 128 -4.01 3.65 0.16
C VAL A 128 -3.98 4.81 1.15
N THR A 129 -3.01 5.73 1.04
CA THR A 129 -2.97 6.93 1.89
C THR A 129 -4.20 7.81 1.69
N LEU A 130 -4.61 8.06 0.44
CA LEU A 130 -5.82 8.81 0.13
C LEU A 130 -7.06 8.17 0.73
N LEU A 131 -7.24 6.85 0.51
CA LEU A 131 -8.38 6.12 1.08
C LEU A 131 -8.41 6.25 2.60
N LEU A 132 -7.29 5.99 3.27
CA LEU A 132 -7.20 6.04 4.73
C LEU A 132 -7.49 7.45 5.29
N ILE A 133 -6.91 8.50 4.70
CA ILE A 133 -7.16 9.88 5.14
C ILE A 133 -8.63 10.26 4.91
N GLN A 134 -9.16 10.03 3.71
CA GLN A 134 -10.53 10.42 3.37
C GLN A 134 -11.56 9.65 4.20
N THR A 135 -11.40 8.34 4.38
CA THR A 135 -12.31 7.56 5.22
C THR A 135 -12.24 8.00 6.67
N SER A 136 -11.05 8.38 7.16
CA SER A 136 -10.90 8.90 8.53
C SER A 136 -11.65 10.21 8.73
N TYR A 137 -11.60 11.11 7.74
CA TYR A 137 -12.39 12.34 7.77
C TYR A 137 -13.88 12.09 7.76
N VAL A 138 -14.36 11.25 6.84
CA VAL A 138 -15.79 10.94 6.74
C VAL A 138 -16.28 10.31 8.05
N SER A 139 -15.53 9.36 8.63
CA SER A 139 -15.85 8.78 9.93
C SER A 139 -15.88 9.83 11.04
N PHE A 140 -14.94 10.78 11.05
CA PHE A 140 -14.95 11.89 12.01
C PHE A 140 -16.18 12.78 11.84
N PHE A 141 -16.54 13.18 10.62
CA PHE A 141 -17.69 14.05 10.40
C PHE A 141 -19.02 13.38 10.74
N ASP A 142 -19.12 12.07 10.54
CA ASP A 142 -20.34 11.31 10.86
C ASP A 142 -20.47 11.10 12.38
N THR A 143 -19.40 10.67 13.04
CA THR A 143 -19.44 10.28 14.47
C THR A 143 -19.03 11.38 15.44
N HIS A 144 -18.40 12.44 14.95
CA HIS A 144 -17.70 13.47 15.76
C HIS A 144 -16.62 12.90 16.69
N ASN A 145 -16.16 11.67 16.45
CA ASN A 145 -15.19 11.00 17.30
C ASN A 145 -13.75 11.34 16.87
N ILE A 146 -13.04 12.05 17.75
CA ILE A 146 -11.70 12.57 17.49
C ILE A 146 -10.65 11.48 17.17
N LYS A 147 -10.90 10.21 17.55
CA LYS A 147 -9.99 9.08 17.26
C LYS A 147 -9.72 8.92 15.77
N TYR A 148 -10.72 9.21 14.92
CA TYR A 148 -10.57 9.09 13.48
C TYR A 148 -9.66 10.18 12.91
N VAL A 149 -9.74 11.42 13.42
CA VAL A 149 -8.79 12.49 13.07
C VAL A 149 -7.38 12.11 13.50
N ARG A 150 -7.23 11.47 14.67
CA ARG A 150 -5.93 10.98 15.14
C ARG A 150 -5.32 9.97 14.17
N TYR A 151 -6.12 9.05 13.64
CA TYR A 151 -5.66 8.13 12.60
C TYR A 151 -5.27 8.87 11.33
N ALA A 152 -6.08 9.82 10.86
CA ALA A 152 -5.76 10.62 9.69
C ALA A 152 -4.41 11.35 9.84
N VAL A 153 -4.16 11.95 11.00
CA VAL A 153 -2.91 12.66 11.32
C VAL A 153 -1.74 11.70 11.35
N LEU A 154 -1.84 10.57 12.05
CA LEU A 154 -0.75 9.58 12.08
C LEU A 154 -0.41 9.06 10.68
N LEU A 155 -1.44 8.71 9.92
CA LEU A 155 -1.29 8.22 8.56
C LEU A 155 -0.78 9.32 7.62
N GLY A 156 -1.09 10.59 7.89
CA GLY A 156 -0.51 11.75 7.21
C GLY A 156 1.01 11.83 7.31
N PHE A 157 1.64 11.37 8.40
CA PHE A 157 3.10 11.29 8.50
C PHE A 157 3.72 10.29 7.50
N HIS A 158 2.94 9.33 6.98
CA HIS A 158 3.42 8.52 5.87
C HIS A 158 3.60 9.33 4.57
N ALA A 159 2.97 10.49 4.43
CA ALA A 159 3.22 11.40 3.31
C ALA A 159 4.19 12.53 3.69
N THR A 160 4.01 13.12 4.87
CA THR A 160 4.67 14.39 5.23
C THR A 160 6.09 14.24 5.77
N THR A 161 6.72 13.07 5.70
CA THR A 161 8.11 12.86 6.18
C THR A 161 9.07 12.34 5.10
N GLU A 162 8.74 12.55 3.82
CA GLU A 162 9.50 12.07 2.65
C GLU A 162 10.40 13.15 2.01
N GLN A 163 10.57 14.32 2.64
CA GLN A 163 11.32 15.46 2.08
C GLN A 163 12.76 15.09 1.70
N THR A 164 13.44 14.32 2.55
CA THR A 164 14.82 13.85 2.35
C THR A 164 14.92 12.99 1.08
N THR A 165 13.97 12.08 0.89
CA THR A 165 13.83 11.24 -0.30
C THR A 165 13.65 12.09 -1.56
N PHE A 166 12.74 13.07 -1.54
CA PHE A 166 12.51 13.94 -2.69
C PHE A 166 13.73 14.79 -3.02
N MET A 167 14.43 15.30 -2.00
CA MET A 167 15.67 16.04 -2.20
C MET A 167 16.79 15.16 -2.79
N ALA A 168 16.93 13.92 -2.33
CA ALA A 168 17.90 12.97 -2.87
C ALA A 168 17.60 12.64 -4.35
N LEU A 169 16.33 12.38 -4.69
CA LEU A 169 15.91 12.12 -6.06
C LEU A 169 16.07 13.34 -6.98
N PHE A 170 15.77 14.54 -6.47
CA PHE A 170 15.98 15.80 -7.18
C PHE A 170 17.47 16.00 -7.52
N CYS A 171 18.35 15.91 -6.53
CA CYS A 171 19.80 16.03 -6.75
C CYS A 171 20.33 14.95 -7.69
N PHE A 172 19.85 13.72 -7.55
CA PHE A 172 20.23 12.60 -8.42
C PHE A 172 19.87 12.85 -9.89
N ARG A 173 18.61 13.21 -10.18
CA ARG A 173 18.15 13.41 -11.57
C ARG A 173 18.82 14.61 -12.26
N LEU A 174 19.18 15.63 -11.50
CA LEU A 174 19.89 16.80 -12.03
C LEU A 174 21.42 16.67 -11.97
N GLY A 175 21.95 15.52 -11.53
CA GLY A 175 23.39 15.32 -11.41
C GLY A 175 24.06 16.23 -10.38
N LEU A 176 23.29 16.85 -9.49
CA LEU A 176 23.78 17.77 -8.46
C LEU A 176 24.40 16.98 -7.30
N CYS A 177 25.38 17.59 -6.64
CA CYS A 177 25.99 17.06 -5.42
C CYS A 177 26.48 15.61 -5.54
N ARG A 178 27.03 15.20 -6.70
CA ARG A 178 27.55 13.84 -6.98
C ARG A 178 28.28 13.18 -5.79
N PRO A 179 29.24 13.82 -5.09
CA PRO A 179 29.93 13.19 -3.96
C PRO A 179 29.02 12.85 -2.78
N TYR A 180 27.91 13.57 -2.63
CA TYR A 180 26.96 13.41 -1.52
C TYR A 180 25.73 12.57 -1.89
N GLN A 181 25.50 12.24 -3.17
CA GLN A 181 24.31 11.50 -3.61
C GLN A 181 24.17 10.15 -2.88
N GLN A 182 25.27 9.40 -2.75
CA GLN A 182 25.28 8.15 -2.00
C GLN A 182 24.82 8.35 -0.54
N LEU A 183 25.38 9.36 0.13
CA LEU A 183 25.05 9.66 1.53
C LEU A 183 23.59 10.09 1.66
N MET A 184 23.08 10.93 0.77
CA MET A 184 21.69 11.40 0.76
C MET A 184 20.71 10.23 0.61
N PHE A 185 20.97 9.28 -0.30
CA PHE A 185 20.10 8.11 -0.48
C PHE A 185 20.12 7.18 0.74
N TYR A 186 21.28 6.93 1.34
CA TYR A 186 21.36 6.12 2.56
C TYR A 186 20.65 6.80 3.73
N PHE A 187 20.90 8.09 3.95
CA PHE A 187 20.24 8.83 5.00
C PHE A 187 18.72 8.83 4.82
N SER A 188 18.24 9.13 3.61
CA SER A 188 16.80 9.13 3.30
C SER A 188 16.18 7.74 3.48
N SER A 189 16.88 6.68 3.06
CA SER A 189 16.44 5.30 3.27
C SER A 189 16.30 4.95 4.76
N ILE A 190 17.30 5.29 5.59
CA ILE A 190 17.31 4.97 7.01
C ILE A 190 16.24 5.79 7.74
N GLN A 191 16.20 7.10 7.49
CA GLN A 191 15.22 7.99 8.10
C GLN A 191 13.80 7.59 7.73
N ALA A 192 13.51 7.32 6.45
CA ALA A 192 12.20 6.84 6.03
C ALA A 192 11.85 5.52 6.73
N PHE A 193 12.76 4.54 6.73
CA PHE A 193 12.49 3.25 7.37
C PHE A 193 12.17 3.41 8.86
N ILE A 194 12.98 4.16 9.61
CA ILE A 194 12.78 4.36 11.06
C ILE A 194 11.47 5.10 11.34
N ILE A 195 11.23 6.24 10.68
CA ILE A 195 10.04 7.06 10.95
C ILE A 195 8.77 6.32 10.55
N LYS A 196 8.71 5.71 9.37
CA LYS A 196 7.50 5.00 8.91
C LYS A 196 7.21 3.77 9.78
N SER A 197 8.25 3.06 10.24
CA SER A 197 8.10 1.96 11.19
C SER A 197 7.53 2.45 12.53
N GLY A 198 8.09 3.53 13.08
CA GLY A 198 7.61 4.13 14.32
C GLY A 198 6.14 4.57 14.23
N VAL A 199 5.79 5.32 13.18
CA VAL A 199 4.41 5.76 12.93
C VAL A 199 3.46 4.58 12.77
N THR A 200 3.87 3.53 12.05
CA THR A 200 3.07 2.31 11.86
C THR A 200 2.82 1.60 13.19
N ILE A 201 3.86 1.42 14.01
CA ILE A 201 3.75 0.77 15.33
C ILE A 201 2.81 1.56 16.24
N ILE A 202 2.99 2.88 16.33
CA ILE A 202 2.13 3.76 17.14
C ILE A 202 0.67 3.67 16.67
N THR A 203 0.45 3.68 15.35
CA THR A 203 -0.89 3.53 14.77
C THR A 203 -1.51 2.19 15.14
N ILE A 204 -0.78 1.08 15.03
CA ILE A 204 -1.27 -0.25 15.41
C ILE A 204 -1.66 -0.29 16.90
N ILE A 205 -0.82 0.25 17.78
CA ILE A 205 -1.08 0.28 19.23
C ILE A 205 -2.39 1.04 19.50
N LEU A 206 -2.55 2.22 18.91
CA LEU A 206 -3.75 3.03 19.09
C LEU A 206 -5.00 2.36 18.52
N VAL A 207 -4.90 1.73 17.35
CA VAL A 207 -5.99 0.97 16.73
C VAL A 207 -6.42 -0.20 17.60
N ILE A 208 -5.46 -0.98 18.13
CA ILE A 208 -5.75 -2.10 19.04
C ILE A 208 -6.43 -1.59 20.31
N HIS A 209 -5.85 -0.55 20.93
CA HIS A 209 -6.40 0.04 22.15
C HIS A 209 -7.83 0.57 21.94
N ASP A 210 -8.04 1.39 20.91
CA ASP A 210 -9.29 2.11 20.70
C ASP A 210 -10.40 1.24 20.10
N LEU A 211 -10.08 0.25 19.25
CA LEU A 211 -11.10 -0.59 18.59
C LEU A 211 -11.32 -1.94 19.27
N TYR A 212 -10.32 -2.52 19.94
CA TYR A 212 -10.39 -3.89 20.46
C TYR A 212 -10.37 -3.98 21.99
N VAL A 213 -9.59 -3.11 22.67
CA VAL A 213 -9.48 -3.15 24.14
C VAL A 213 -10.60 -2.37 24.81
N LYS A 214 -10.89 -1.17 24.32
CA LYS A 214 -11.94 -0.30 24.88
C LYS A 214 -13.34 -0.86 24.54
N LYS A 215 -13.76 -1.89 25.27
CA LYS A 215 -15.05 -2.61 25.10
C LYS A 215 -16.29 -1.79 25.50
N GLY A 216 -16.12 -0.57 26.00
CA GLY A 216 -17.15 0.16 26.76
C GLY A 216 -17.62 1.49 26.20
N LEU A 217 -17.30 1.87 24.95
CA LEU A 217 -17.97 3.02 24.31
C LEU A 217 -18.78 2.57 23.11
N ASP A 218 -20.05 2.37 23.41
CA ASP A 218 -21.21 2.80 22.64
C ASP A 218 -21.62 1.98 21.42
N ASP A 219 -22.92 1.69 21.41
CA ASP A 219 -23.79 1.60 20.26
C ASP A 219 -23.58 2.84 19.37
N ASP A 220 -22.41 2.95 18.75
CA ASP A 220 -22.17 3.89 17.67
C ASP A 220 -23.21 3.51 16.62
N PRO A 221 -24.25 4.33 16.36
CA PRO A 221 -25.32 3.96 15.44
C PRO A 221 -24.78 3.73 14.02
N THR A 222 -23.54 4.15 13.78
CA THR A 222 -22.80 4.04 12.54
C THR A 222 -21.97 2.76 12.49
N GLN A 223 -21.86 2.15 11.30
CA GLN A 223 -21.07 0.93 11.09
C GLN A 223 -19.55 1.20 11.01
N TRP A 224 -19.07 2.40 11.36
CA TRP A 224 -17.67 2.79 11.21
C TRP A 224 -16.72 1.95 12.06
N ASN A 225 -17.09 1.61 13.30
CA ASN A 225 -16.25 0.77 14.15
C ASN A 225 -15.98 -0.60 13.50
N TRP A 226 -16.97 -1.20 12.86
CA TRP A 226 -16.80 -2.47 12.13
C TRP A 226 -15.96 -2.29 10.87
N TYR A 227 -16.24 -1.25 10.08
CA TYR A 227 -15.46 -0.89 8.89
C TYR A 227 -13.97 -0.77 9.22
N TRP A 228 -13.62 -0.02 10.26
CA TRP A 228 -12.24 0.20 10.67
C TRP A 228 -11.58 -1.07 11.21
N LYS A 229 -12.28 -1.92 11.98
CA LYS A 229 -11.77 -3.22 12.44
C LYS A 229 -11.36 -4.14 11.30
N VAL A 230 -12.08 -4.11 10.18
CA VAL A 230 -11.83 -4.98 9.03
C VAL A 230 -10.76 -4.39 8.11
N LEU A 231 -10.84 -3.09 7.80
CA LEU A 231 -10.05 -2.50 6.71
C LEU A 231 -8.73 -1.88 7.13
N ILE A 232 -8.60 -1.40 8.38
CA ILE A 232 -7.41 -0.62 8.75
C ILE A 232 -6.13 -1.44 8.70
N LEU A 233 -6.15 -2.68 9.20
CA LEU A 233 -4.94 -3.51 9.28
C LEU A 233 -4.46 -3.95 7.88
N PRO A 234 -5.33 -4.44 6.96
CA PRO A 234 -4.90 -4.72 5.59
C PRO A 234 -4.37 -3.48 4.85
N LEU A 235 -5.04 -2.32 4.97
CA LEU A 235 -4.60 -1.09 4.31
C LEU A 235 -3.28 -0.59 4.90
N LEU A 236 -3.13 -0.61 6.23
CA LEU A 236 -1.89 -0.23 6.90
C LEU A 236 -0.74 -1.17 6.55
N ALA A 237 -1.00 -2.48 6.44
CA ALA A 237 -0.01 -3.45 5.99
C ALA A 237 0.43 -3.19 4.54
N ALA A 238 -0.51 -2.90 3.64
CA ALA A 238 -0.21 -2.54 2.26
C ALA A 238 0.64 -1.25 2.17
N LEU A 239 0.25 -0.22 2.93
CA LEU A 239 0.96 1.05 3.03
C LEU A 239 2.38 0.86 3.57
N TYR A 240 2.54 0.09 4.65
CA TYR A 240 3.85 -0.19 5.23
C TYR A 240 4.72 -1.02 4.30
N ALA A 241 4.16 -2.03 3.62
CA ALA A 241 4.89 -2.83 2.66
C ALA A 241 5.42 -1.99 1.49
N SER A 242 4.62 -1.05 0.94
CA SER A 242 5.11 -0.13 -0.09
C SER A 242 6.23 0.78 0.40
N GLN A 243 6.19 1.18 1.67
CA GLN A 243 7.20 2.05 2.29
C GLN A 243 8.52 1.32 2.55
N VAL A 244 8.48 0.11 3.13
CA VAL A 244 9.66 -0.74 3.29
C VAL A 244 10.29 -1.03 1.94
N TYR A 245 9.46 -1.28 0.93
CA TYR A 245 9.91 -1.48 -0.43
C TYR A 245 10.63 -0.23 -0.97
N ALA A 246 10.05 0.95 -0.85
CA ALA A 246 10.66 2.21 -1.28
C ALA A 246 11.99 2.47 -0.56
N SER A 247 12.06 2.27 0.77
CA SER A 247 13.31 2.38 1.53
C SER A 247 14.39 1.43 1.01
N TRP A 248 14.03 0.16 0.75
CA TRP A 248 14.96 -0.81 0.16
C TRP A 248 15.50 -0.33 -1.20
N ILE A 249 14.67 0.29 -2.03
CA ILE A 249 15.11 0.87 -3.31
C ILE A 249 16.11 2.00 -3.12
N LEU A 250 15.82 2.94 -2.22
CA LEU A 250 16.72 4.06 -1.93
C LEU A 250 18.08 3.56 -1.44
N TYR A 251 18.09 2.54 -0.57
CA TYR A 251 19.32 1.89 -0.14
C TYR A 251 20.11 1.29 -1.31
N LEU A 252 19.44 0.59 -2.23
CA LEU A 252 20.10 0.01 -3.41
C LEU A 252 20.66 1.07 -4.35
N ILE A 253 19.97 2.20 -4.54
CA ILE A 253 20.47 3.33 -5.32
C ILE A 253 21.72 3.90 -4.66
N GLY A 254 21.68 4.18 -3.36
CA GLY A 254 22.85 4.66 -2.61
C GLY A 254 24.07 3.73 -2.73
N LYS A 255 23.85 2.42 -2.69
CA LYS A 255 24.92 1.42 -2.89
C LYS A 255 25.53 1.43 -4.29
N LYS A 256 24.73 1.73 -5.33
CA LYS A 256 25.22 1.85 -6.70
C LYS A 256 26.04 3.13 -6.91
N CYS A 257 25.55 4.27 -6.42
CA CYS A 257 26.23 5.56 -6.54
C CYS A 257 27.64 5.58 -5.91
N GLY A 258 27.90 4.73 -4.90
CA GLY A 258 29.21 4.66 -4.23
C GLY A 258 30.28 3.82 -4.93
N ARG A 259 29.94 3.10 -6.00
CA ARG A 259 30.94 2.31 -6.72
C ARG A 259 31.79 3.26 -7.54
N LYS A 260 33.04 3.49 -7.11
CA LYS A 260 34.03 4.13 -7.97
C LYS A 260 34.01 3.39 -9.31
N PRO A 261 33.95 4.10 -10.45
CA PRO A 261 34.10 3.45 -11.74
C PRO A 261 35.36 2.59 -11.63
N LYS A 262 35.21 1.28 -11.88
CA LYS A 262 36.40 0.42 -11.95
C LYS A 262 37.28 1.11 -12.98
N PRO A 263 38.55 1.45 -12.65
CA PRO A 263 39.45 1.98 -13.65
C PRO A 263 39.34 1.00 -14.81
N GLN A 264 38.79 1.46 -15.93
CA GLN A 264 38.67 0.63 -17.12
C GLN A 264 40.10 0.23 -17.37
N GLN A 265 40.40 -1.03 -17.05
CA GLN A 265 41.71 -1.62 -17.19
C GLN A 265 42.02 -1.37 -18.65
N GLU A 266 42.96 -0.46 -18.94
CA GLU A 266 43.27 0.04 -20.27
C GLU A 266 43.29 -1.16 -21.21
N GLN A 267 42.16 -1.42 -21.85
CA GLN A 267 42.14 -2.27 -23.02
C GLN A 267 42.81 -1.37 -24.01
N HIS A 268 44.08 -1.66 -24.24
CA HIS A 268 44.94 -1.11 -25.26
C HIS A 268 44.26 -1.34 -26.61
N VAL A 269 43.26 -0.50 -26.89
CA VAL A 269 42.58 -0.43 -28.18
C VAL A 269 43.40 0.56 -28.97
N ASP A 270 44.26 0.01 -29.82
CA ASP A 270 44.95 0.76 -30.86
C ASP A 270 43.94 1.57 -31.67
N GLY A 271 44.09 2.89 -31.62
CA GLY A 271 43.74 3.79 -32.70
C GLY A 271 42.25 4.08 -32.93
N THR A 272 41.88 5.30 -32.55
CA THR A 272 40.96 6.20 -33.31
C THR A 272 39.46 6.01 -33.09
N THR A 273 38.90 6.73 -32.11
CA THR A 273 37.94 7.86 -32.29
C THR A 273 37.28 8.21 -30.96
N ALA A 274 37.22 9.51 -30.65
CA ALA A 274 36.77 10.08 -29.38
C ALA A 274 35.25 9.97 -29.18
N SER A 275 34.82 9.48 -28.02
CA SER A 275 33.42 9.45 -27.56
C SER A 275 33.38 9.42 -26.01
N GLU A 276 33.48 10.58 -25.36
CA GLU A 276 33.51 10.72 -23.89
C GLU A 276 32.15 10.97 -23.21
N ASP A 277 31.02 10.97 -23.93
CA ASP A 277 29.73 11.42 -23.37
C ASP A 277 28.80 10.33 -22.77
N ASN A 278 29.17 9.04 -22.76
CA ASN A 278 28.21 7.96 -22.48
C ASN A 278 27.98 7.61 -20.99
N ASP A 279 28.79 8.09 -20.04
CA ASP A 279 28.72 7.58 -18.66
C ASP A 279 27.52 8.10 -17.84
N SER A 280 26.95 9.26 -18.19
CA SER A 280 25.82 9.85 -17.44
C SER A 280 24.45 9.25 -17.80
N GLU A 281 24.31 8.71 -19.01
CA GLU A 281 23.07 8.10 -19.48
C GLU A 281 22.84 6.70 -18.86
N VAL A 282 23.94 6.00 -18.53
CA VAL A 282 23.93 4.65 -17.95
C VAL A 282 23.27 4.63 -16.56
N ASP A 283 23.46 5.66 -15.74
CA ASP A 283 22.90 5.71 -14.38
C ASP A 283 21.42 6.13 -14.34
N ALA A 284 20.98 7.02 -15.23
CA ALA A 284 19.57 7.38 -15.36
C ALA A 284 18.74 6.19 -15.85
N ASN A 285 19.27 5.45 -16.84
CA ASN A 285 18.71 4.20 -17.32
C ASN A 285 18.72 3.12 -16.25
N ALA A 286 19.66 3.11 -15.30
CA ALA A 286 19.67 2.14 -14.21
C ALA A 286 18.53 2.36 -13.21
N LEU A 287 18.09 3.60 -12.97
CA LEU A 287 16.92 3.89 -12.14
C LEU A 287 15.62 3.49 -12.84
N ASP A 288 15.49 3.83 -14.11
CA ASP A 288 14.30 3.49 -14.90
C ASP A 288 14.24 1.99 -15.22
N ALA A 289 15.37 1.35 -15.54
CA ALA A 289 15.47 -0.09 -15.67
C ALA A 289 15.22 -0.79 -14.34
N PHE A 290 15.56 -0.15 -13.21
CA PHE A 290 15.18 -0.67 -11.90
C PHE A 290 13.67 -0.57 -11.70
N GLU A 291 13.05 0.59 -11.91
CA GLU A 291 11.59 0.78 -11.88
C GLU A 291 10.86 -0.23 -12.81
N ASN A 292 11.38 -0.42 -14.03
CA ASN A 292 10.83 -1.35 -15.01
C ASN A 292 11.08 -2.83 -14.68
N THR A 293 12.29 -3.19 -14.22
CA THR A 293 12.62 -4.57 -13.79
C THR A 293 11.82 -4.97 -12.56
N VAL A 294 11.56 -4.01 -11.68
CA VAL A 294 10.70 -4.18 -10.51
C VAL A 294 9.27 -4.45 -10.91
N ASN A 295 8.70 -3.59 -11.77
CA ASN A 295 7.35 -3.79 -12.31
C ASN A 295 7.26 -5.14 -13.03
N MET A 296 8.26 -5.48 -13.84
CA MET A 296 8.32 -6.78 -14.50
C MET A 296 8.50 -7.94 -13.54
N SER A 297 9.25 -7.84 -12.44
CA SER A 297 9.50 -8.95 -11.51
C SER A 297 8.29 -9.26 -10.62
N MET A 298 7.48 -8.24 -10.29
CA MET A 298 6.18 -8.44 -9.63
C MET A 298 5.20 -9.16 -10.57
N PHE A 299 5.15 -8.78 -11.85
CA PHE A 299 4.30 -9.45 -12.85
C PHE A 299 4.88 -10.79 -13.35
N LYS A 300 6.20 -10.98 -13.36
CA LYS A 300 6.91 -12.23 -13.73
C LYS A 300 6.98 -13.26 -12.61
N LYS A 301 6.20 -13.15 -11.54
CA LYS A 301 5.89 -14.29 -10.66
C LYS A 301 5.03 -15.38 -11.36
N GLY A 302 5.29 -15.64 -12.64
CA GLY A 302 5.08 -16.92 -13.32
C GLY A 302 6.01 -18.04 -12.81
N THR A 303 6.85 -17.79 -11.80
CA THR A 303 7.47 -18.83 -10.98
C THR A 303 6.43 -19.62 -10.16
N THR A 304 5.29 -19.01 -9.83
CA THR A 304 4.13 -19.71 -9.26
C THR A 304 3.57 -20.71 -10.25
N THR A 305 3.54 -20.38 -11.55
CA THR A 305 3.06 -21.28 -12.61
C THR A 305 3.99 -22.48 -12.80
N LYS A 306 5.31 -22.30 -12.70
CA LYS A 306 6.28 -23.42 -12.76
C LYS A 306 6.22 -24.32 -11.53
N ARG A 307 6.07 -23.74 -10.32
CA ARG A 307 5.88 -24.52 -9.09
C ARG A 307 4.54 -25.25 -9.09
N LEU A 308 3.46 -24.60 -9.52
CA LEU A 308 2.14 -25.22 -9.66
C LEU A 308 2.16 -26.34 -10.71
N GLN A 309 2.85 -26.15 -11.84
CA GLN A 309 3.06 -27.22 -12.83
C GLN A 309 3.86 -28.39 -12.26
N ALA A 310 4.89 -28.13 -11.45
CA ALA A 310 5.64 -29.19 -10.79
C ALA A 310 4.77 -29.93 -9.76
N THR A 311 3.99 -29.22 -8.95
CA THR A 311 3.05 -29.81 -7.99
C THR A 311 1.97 -30.64 -8.70
N VAL A 312 1.39 -30.13 -9.80
CA VAL A 312 0.41 -30.87 -10.61
C VAL A 312 1.03 -32.15 -11.18
N ARG A 313 2.27 -32.11 -11.67
CA ARG A 313 2.98 -33.31 -12.15
C ARG A 313 3.24 -34.33 -11.05
N VAL A 314 3.61 -33.89 -9.86
CA VAL A 314 3.83 -34.77 -8.69
C VAL A 314 2.51 -35.43 -8.27
N VAL A 315 1.43 -34.65 -8.16
CA VAL A 315 0.09 -35.18 -7.82
C VAL A 315 -0.39 -36.16 -8.90
N GLN A 316 -0.19 -35.85 -10.18
CA GLN A 316 -0.58 -36.73 -11.28
C GLN A 316 0.24 -38.04 -11.29
N ALA A 317 1.53 -38.00 -10.92
CA ALA A 317 2.36 -39.18 -10.77
C ALA A 317 1.93 -40.05 -9.57
N GLN A 318 1.63 -39.43 -8.42
CA GLN A 318 1.13 -40.12 -7.23
C GLN A 318 -0.22 -40.80 -7.49
N LEU A 319 -1.13 -40.12 -8.19
CA LEU A 319 -2.43 -40.69 -8.56
C LEU A 319 -2.28 -41.87 -9.54
N ARG A 320 -1.36 -41.79 -10.50
CA ARG A 320 -1.05 -42.93 -11.40
C ARG A 320 -0.46 -44.12 -10.63
N ALA A 321 0.47 -43.88 -9.71
CA ALA A 321 1.04 -44.93 -8.87
C ALA A 321 -0.04 -45.61 -8.01
N LYS A 322 -0.95 -44.83 -7.43
CA LYS A 322 -2.05 -45.33 -6.59
C LYS A 322 -3.11 -46.10 -7.40
N ALA A 323 -3.38 -45.68 -8.64
CA ALA A 323 -4.26 -46.41 -9.55
C ALA A 323 -3.64 -47.75 -9.99
N LEU A 324 -2.32 -47.80 -10.19
CA LEU A 324 -1.61 -49.03 -10.53
C LEU A 324 -1.51 -50.02 -9.36
N SER A 325 -1.54 -49.54 -8.10
CA SER A 325 -1.55 -50.40 -6.91
C SER A 325 -2.94 -50.90 -6.51
N ALA A 326 -4.02 -50.34 -7.07
CA ALA A 326 -5.41 -50.65 -6.71
C ALA A 326 -5.99 -51.88 -7.44
N THR A 327 -5.18 -52.64 -8.18
CA THR A 327 -5.59 -53.84 -8.92
C THR A 327 -5.65 -55.11 -8.06
N SER A 328 -5.93 -54.99 -6.76
CA SER A 328 -6.33 -56.14 -5.94
C SER A 328 -7.85 -56.32 -5.99
N PRO A 329 -8.37 -57.45 -6.48
CA PRO A 329 -9.79 -57.69 -6.62
C PRO A 329 -10.39 -58.04 -5.25
N GLY A 330 -10.81 -57.02 -4.49
CA GLY A 330 -11.39 -57.25 -3.16
C GLY A 330 -12.47 -56.28 -2.70
N ASP A 331 -12.59 -55.07 -3.27
CA ASP A 331 -13.48 -54.05 -2.70
C ASP A 331 -14.16 -53.19 -3.77
N ALA A 332 -15.33 -53.64 -4.24
CA ALA A 332 -16.07 -53.02 -5.34
C ALA A 332 -16.58 -51.60 -5.01
N THR A 333 -16.93 -51.35 -3.75
CA THR A 333 -17.48 -50.06 -3.27
C THR A 333 -16.40 -48.98 -3.15
N ALA A 334 -15.18 -49.34 -2.72
CA ALA A 334 -14.05 -48.40 -2.67
C ALA A 334 -13.59 -48.00 -4.08
N ASN A 335 -13.69 -48.93 -5.04
CA ASN A 335 -13.34 -48.67 -6.44
C ASN A 335 -14.32 -47.73 -7.14
N GLU A 336 -15.62 -47.77 -6.82
CA GLU A 336 -16.61 -46.85 -7.40
C GLU A 336 -16.43 -45.41 -6.90
N ILE A 337 -16.19 -45.22 -5.60
CA ILE A 337 -15.97 -43.89 -5.01
C ILE A 337 -14.66 -43.28 -5.53
N ASN A 338 -13.60 -44.08 -5.65
CA ASN A 338 -12.35 -43.62 -6.24
C ASN A 338 -12.48 -43.31 -7.74
N GLY A 339 -13.28 -44.07 -8.49
CA GLY A 339 -13.59 -43.80 -9.90
C GLY A 339 -14.31 -42.46 -10.11
N LYS A 340 -15.35 -42.17 -9.32
CA LYS A 340 -16.09 -40.90 -9.38
C LYS A 340 -15.23 -39.69 -9.01
N ARG A 341 -14.35 -39.83 -7.99
CA ARG A 341 -13.38 -38.79 -7.63
C ARG A 341 -12.33 -38.56 -8.73
N MET A 342 -11.87 -39.62 -9.38
CA MET A 342 -10.94 -39.54 -10.51
C MET A 342 -11.56 -38.84 -11.73
N ALA A 343 -12.82 -39.15 -12.07
CA ALA A 343 -13.53 -38.49 -13.16
C ALA A 343 -13.64 -36.97 -12.93
N SER A 344 -13.98 -36.55 -11.71
CA SER A 344 -14.07 -35.12 -11.35
C SER A 344 -12.72 -34.39 -11.43
N LEU A 345 -11.60 -35.05 -11.09
CA LEU A 345 -10.26 -34.46 -11.16
C LEU A 345 -9.75 -34.36 -12.60
N VAL A 346 -10.09 -35.33 -13.45
CA VAL A 346 -9.78 -35.29 -14.89
C VAL A 346 -10.55 -34.17 -15.58
N ASP A 347 -11.84 -34.00 -15.28
CA ASP A 347 -12.65 -32.90 -15.81
C ASP A 347 -12.10 -31.53 -15.39
N LEU A 348 -11.65 -31.38 -14.15
CA LEU A 348 -11.01 -30.15 -13.67
C LEU A 348 -9.72 -29.85 -14.46
N ALA A 349 -8.89 -30.87 -14.69
CA ALA A 349 -7.65 -30.72 -15.45
C ALA A 349 -7.89 -30.37 -16.93
N VAL A 350 -8.92 -30.95 -17.55
CA VAL A 350 -9.33 -30.63 -18.93
C VAL A 350 -9.85 -29.20 -19.02
N ASN A 351 -10.65 -28.74 -18.06
CA ASN A 351 -11.17 -27.37 -18.03
C ASN A 351 -10.06 -26.35 -17.81
N MET A 352 -9.07 -26.64 -16.96
CA MET A 352 -7.88 -25.79 -16.79
C MET A 352 -7.04 -25.71 -18.06
N LYS A 353 -6.91 -26.81 -18.82
CA LYS A 353 -6.21 -26.81 -20.11
C LYS A 353 -6.93 -25.93 -21.15
N LYS A 354 -8.26 -26.05 -21.26
CA LYS A 354 -9.08 -25.21 -22.16
C LYS A 354 -9.00 -23.72 -21.80
N LEU A 355 -9.02 -23.39 -20.50
CA LEU A 355 -8.83 -22.01 -20.02
C LEU A 355 -7.48 -21.43 -20.45
N LYS A 356 -6.40 -22.23 -20.37
CA LYS A 356 -5.07 -21.82 -20.84
C LYS A 356 -5.02 -21.61 -22.35
N GLU A 357 -5.61 -22.51 -23.14
CA GLU A 357 -5.66 -22.38 -24.60
C GLU A 357 -6.47 -21.12 -25.01
N SER A 358 -7.57 -20.83 -24.32
CA SER A 358 -8.37 -19.61 -24.53
C SER A 358 -7.67 -18.31 -24.09
N SER A 359 -6.67 -18.39 -23.21
CA SER A 359 -5.83 -17.24 -22.83
C SER A 359 -4.75 -16.99 -23.86
N SER A 360 -4.07 -18.05 -24.34
CA SER A 360 -3.03 -17.92 -25.37
C SER A 360 -3.60 -17.47 -26.71
N GLN A 361 -4.81 -17.87 -27.07
CA GLN A 361 -5.44 -17.43 -28.32
C GLN A 361 -5.75 -15.93 -28.31
N ARG A 362 -6.17 -15.36 -27.17
CA ARG A 362 -6.39 -13.92 -27.00
C ARG A 362 -5.11 -13.08 -27.14
N ASP A 363 -3.97 -13.62 -26.71
CA ASP A 363 -2.67 -12.95 -26.86
C ASP A 363 -2.14 -12.98 -28.31
N ILE A 364 -2.58 -13.95 -29.11
CA ILE A 364 -2.23 -14.06 -30.54
C ILE A 364 -3.13 -13.14 -31.37
N ASP A 365 -4.44 -13.16 -31.12
CA ASP A 365 -5.41 -12.34 -31.86
C ASP A 365 -5.25 -10.84 -31.55
N GLY A 366 -4.84 -10.48 -30.33
CA GLY A 366 -4.51 -9.09 -29.97
C GLY A 366 -3.25 -8.53 -30.66
N LYS A 367 -2.41 -9.39 -31.24
CA LYS A 367 -1.20 -9.00 -31.99
C LYS A 367 -1.41 -8.93 -33.50
N ALA A 368 -2.53 -9.46 -34.00
CA ALA A 368 -2.86 -9.47 -35.43
C ALA A 368 -3.72 -8.26 -35.87
N SER A 369 -4.09 -7.36 -34.95
CA SER A 369 -4.98 -6.22 -35.21
C SER A 369 -4.27 -4.86 -35.31
N GLU A 370 -2.93 -4.81 -35.35
CA GLU A 370 -2.18 -3.54 -35.42
C GLU A 370 -1.85 -3.04 -36.84
N ASP A 371 -2.24 -3.75 -37.90
CA ASP A 371 -2.11 -3.29 -39.28
C ASP A 371 -3.48 -3.31 -39.99
N GLY A 372 -4.21 -2.20 -39.94
CA GLY A 372 -5.47 -2.04 -40.68
C GLY A 372 -6.13 -0.69 -40.45
N ASP A 373 -6.13 0.14 -41.50
CA ASP A 373 -6.76 1.45 -41.56
C ASP A 373 -8.31 1.42 -41.38
N GLU A 374 -8.76 2.42 -40.63
CA GLU A 374 -10.04 3.16 -40.73
C GLU A 374 -11.43 2.56 -40.36
N VAL A 375 -12.20 3.46 -39.72
CA VAL A 375 -13.67 3.59 -39.59
C VAL A 375 -14.37 3.16 -38.28
N SER A 376 -14.78 4.21 -37.56
CA SER A 376 -15.91 4.39 -36.63
C SER A 376 -16.96 3.26 -36.51
N THR A 377 -17.23 2.83 -35.27
CA THR A 377 -18.57 2.87 -34.62
C THR A 377 -18.44 2.47 -33.13
N GLY A 378 -19.22 3.10 -32.25
CA GLY A 378 -19.06 3.04 -30.78
C GLY A 378 -19.46 1.72 -30.11
N PRO A 379 -19.09 1.50 -28.82
CA PRO A 379 -19.30 0.21 -28.18
C PRO A 379 -20.65 0.10 -27.46
N GLN A 380 -21.44 -0.90 -27.87
CA GLN A 380 -22.44 -1.54 -27.02
C GLN A 380 -21.73 -2.48 -26.03
N VAL A 381 -22.04 -2.33 -24.74
CA VAL A 381 -21.58 -3.21 -23.66
C VAL A 381 -22.49 -4.44 -23.60
N LEU A 382 -21.97 -5.60 -24.02
CA LEU A 382 -22.60 -6.91 -23.83
C LEU A 382 -21.87 -7.66 -22.73
N ALA A 383 -22.56 -7.91 -21.61
CA ALA A 383 -22.05 -8.71 -20.51
C ALA A 383 -21.87 -10.18 -20.94
N ASN A 384 -20.72 -10.76 -20.60
CA ASN A 384 -20.31 -12.07 -21.08
C ASN A 384 -20.71 -13.19 -20.06
N PRO A 385 -21.64 -14.11 -20.40
CA PRO A 385 -22.25 -15.07 -19.46
C PRO A 385 -21.32 -16.20 -18.96
N ILE A 386 -20.07 -16.24 -19.43
CA ILE A 386 -19.10 -17.29 -19.07
C ILE A 386 -18.47 -17.06 -17.68
N VAL A 387 -18.39 -15.80 -17.23
CA VAL A 387 -17.76 -15.44 -15.95
C VAL A 387 -18.69 -15.77 -14.77
N GLU A 388 -20.00 -15.54 -14.90
CA GLU A 388 -21.00 -15.89 -13.88
C GLU A 388 -21.17 -17.40 -13.69
N SER A 389 -21.05 -18.19 -14.76
CA SER A 389 -21.11 -19.66 -14.72
C SER A 389 -19.94 -20.28 -13.94
N THR A 390 -18.79 -19.62 -13.93
CA THR A 390 -17.58 -20.12 -13.25
C THR A 390 -17.59 -19.74 -11.76
N ALA A 391 -18.02 -18.52 -11.44
CA ALA A 391 -18.16 -18.06 -10.05
C ALA A 391 -19.20 -18.87 -9.26
N SER A 392 -20.34 -19.22 -9.88
CA SER A 392 -21.38 -20.03 -9.23
C SER A 392 -20.92 -21.47 -8.94
N LYS A 393 -20.08 -22.06 -9.81
CA LYS A 393 -19.50 -23.39 -9.60
C LYS A 393 -18.47 -23.40 -8.46
N PHE A 394 -17.65 -22.36 -8.33
CA PHE A 394 -16.72 -22.21 -7.21
C PHE A 394 -17.45 -22.00 -5.88
N ALA A 395 -18.53 -21.21 -5.86
CA ALA A 395 -19.35 -21.04 -4.67
C ALA A 395 -20.00 -22.37 -4.22
N ARG A 396 -20.45 -23.19 -5.17
CA ARG A 396 -21.06 -24.51 -4.88
C ARG A 396 -20.05 -25.53 -4.33
N LEU A 397 -18.80 -25.49 -4.80
CA LEU A 397 -17.72 -26.33 -4.29
C LEU A 397 -17.26 -25.90 -2.88
N ALA A 398 -17.24 -24.60 -2.60
CA ALA A 398 -16.95 -24.08 -1.26
C ALA A 398 -18.03 -24.48 -0.25
N GLN A 399 -19.31 -24.49 -0.66
CA GLN A 399 -20.41 -24.95 0.18
C GLN A 399 -20.33 -26.46 0.48
N LEU A 400 -19.94 -27.28 -0.50
CA LEU A 400 -19.74 -28.73 -0.30
C LEU A 400 -18.55 -29.04 0.61
N ALA A 401 -17.46 -28.27 0.53
CA ALA A 401 -16.32 -28.40 1.43
C ALA A 401 -16.68 -28.03 2.88
N ASN A 402 -17.53 -27.01 3.06
CA ASN A 402 -17.97 -26.57 4.39
C ASN A 402 -18.99 -27.52 5.04
N ALA A 403 -19.81 -28.20 4.24
CA ALA A 403 -20.75 -29.22 4.72
C ALA A 403 -20.03 -30.46 5.28
N ASN A 404 -18.86 -30.83 4.73
CA ASN A 404 -18.08 -31.97 5.20
C ASN A 404 -17.41 -31.74 6.56
N ASN A 405 -16.97 -30.51 6.87
CA ASN A 405 -16.42 -30.19 8.20
C ASN A 405 -17.45 -30.26 9.33
N LYS A 406 -18.75 -30.32 9.00
CA LYS A 406 -19.84 -30.41 9.98
C LYS A 406 -20.24 -31.85 10.32
N LEU A 407 -19.79 -32.85 9.55
CA LEU A 407 -20.07 -34.26 9.83
C LEU A 407 -19.05 -34.91 10.79
N ASP A 408 -17.86 -34.32 10.96
CA ASP A 408 -16.83 -34.81 11.86
C ASP A 408 -16.95 -34.27 13.31
N ALA A 409 -18.03 -33.55 13.61
CA ALA A 409 -18.31 -32.97 14.92
C ALA A 409 -19.63 -33.49 15.50
N LEU A 410 -19.69 -34.78 15.79
CA LEU A 410 -20.68 -35.36 16.70
C LEU A 410 -19.92 -35.97 17.89
N PRO A 411 -20.22 -35.58 19.14
CA PRO A 411 -19.60 -36.19 20.30
C PRO A 411 -20.26 -37.54 20.61
N ASP A 412 -19.43 -38.56 20.77
CA ASP A 412 -19.82 -39.84 21.38
C ASP A 412 -20.26 -39.59 22.83
N GLY A 413 -21.46 -40.05 23.16
CA GLY A 413 -22.00 -40.05 24.51
C GLY A 413 -21.79 -41.40 25.19
N SER A 414 -21.23 -41.40 26.39
CA SER A 414 -21.37 -42.45 27.42
C SER A 414 -20.93 -41.87 28.77
N SER A 415 -21.90 -41.64 29.67
CA SER A 415 -22.19 -42.40 30.92
C SER A 415 -21.25 -42.05 32.08
N GLU A 416 -21.77 -41.34 33.08
CA GLU A 416 -22.15 -41.88 34.41
C GLU A 416 -20.97 -41.99 35.39
N GLY A 417 -21.17 -41.44 36.59
CA GLY A 417 -20.24 -41.55 37.71
C GLY A 417 -20.41 -40.42 38.71
N ASP A 418 -21.32 -40.62 39.65
CA ASP A 418 -21.48 -39.89 40.91
C ASP A 418 -20.16 -39.84 41.70
N ASP A 419 -19.99 -38.80 42.53
CA ASP A 419 -19.78 -38.93 43.97
C ASP A 419 -19.35 -37.58 44.60
N ASP A 420 -20.24 -37.13 45.49
CA ASP A 420 -20.05 -36.55 46.82
C ASP A 420 -18.76 -35.86 47.29
N GLU A 421 -19.04 -34.95 48.23
CA GLU A 421 -18.25 -34.44 49.35
C GLU A 421 -17.92 -32.94 49.30
N GLY A 422 -18.43 -32.27 50.32
CA GLY A 422 -18.38 -30.83 50.49
C GLY A 422 -17.12 -30.34 51.17
N PHE A 423 -17.01 -29.02 51.25
CA PHE A 423 -16.20 -28.37 52.27
C PHE A 423 -16.73 -26.97 52.54
N GLY A 424 -17.01 -26.68 53.81
CA GLY A 424 -17.48 -25.39 54.28
C GLY A 424 -16.35 -24.45 54.75
N GLY A 425 -16.76 -23.30 55.27
CA GLY A 425 -15.92 -22.32 55.98
C GLY A 425 -15.96 -20.96 55.28
N LYS A 426 -16.79 -19.98 55.68
CA LYS A 426 -16.73 -19.06 56.85
C LYS A 426 -15.52 -18.11 56.90
N GLU A 427 -15.85 -16.91 57.37
CA GLU A 427 -15.01 -15.77 57.84
C GLU A 427 -14.56 -14.76 56.76
N ASN A 428 -15.02 -13.50 56.66
CA ASN A 428 -15.45 -12.41 57.57
C ASN A 428 -14.27 -11.46 57.94
N ILE A 429 -14.56 -10.13 57.95
CA ILE A 429 -13.80 -9.03 58.63
C ILE A 429 -12.56 -8.53 57.81
N ASN A 430 -12.24 -7.24 57.58
CA ASN A 430 -12.50 -5.98 58.29
C ASN A 430 -12.44 -4.75 57.36
N ALA A 431 -13.11 -3.69 57.81
CA ALA A 431 -12.88 -2.31 57.39
C ALA A 431 -11.61 -1.73 58.04
N ASP A 432 -11.02 -0.70 57.44
CA ASP A 432 -10.50 0.45 58.20
C ASP A 432 -10.30 1.68 57.31
N ALA A 433 -10.63 2.82 57.91
CA ALA A 433 -10.62 4.17 57.39
C ALA A 433 -9.41 4.96 57.95
N ALA A 434 -9.03 6.04 57.28
CA ALA A 434 -8.44 7.30 57.82
C ALA A 434 -7.90 8.09 56.60
N ASP A 435 -8.42 9.27 56.24
CA ASP A 435 -8.35 10.59 56.90
C ASP A 435 -6.94 11.22 56.94
N ALA A 436 -6.80 12.32 56.17
CA ALA A 436 -6.07 13.58 56.44
C ALA A 436 -6.02 14.36 55.10
N ASP A 437 -6.69 15.51 54.89
CA ASP A 437 -6.37 16.87 55.40
C ASP A 437 -4.88 17.22 55.22
N GLU A 438 -4.42 18.40 54.78
CA GLU A 438 -5.00 19.74 54.67
C GLU A 438 -3.98 20.61 53.87
N ASP A 439 -4.50 21.60 53.15
CA ASP A 439 -4.01 22.99 53.05
C ASP A 439 -2.76 23.50 52.28
N ALA A 440 -3.07 24.65 51.63
CA ALA A 440 -2.29 25.89 51.47
C ALA A 440 -1.31 26.11 50.29
N SER A 441 -1.85 26.63 49.18
CA SER A 441 -1.66 27.99 48.58
C SER A 441 -0.22 28.60 48.37
N PRO A 442 -0.04 29.84 47.83
CA PRO A 442 0.54 30.03 46.49
C PRO A 442 1.79 30.95 46.44
N VAL A 443 2.53 30.94 45.32
CA VAL A 443 3.30 32.08 44.76
C VAL A 443 3.25 32.02 43.25
#